data_AF-A0A7R9AYP2-F1
#
_entry.id   AF-A0A7R9AYP2-F1
#
_cell.length_a   1.000
_cell.length_b   1.000
_cell.length_c   1.000
_cell.angle_alpha   90.00
_cell.angle_beta   90.00
_cell.angle_gamma   90.00
#
_symmetry.space_group_name_H-M   'P 1'
#
loop_
_entity.id
_entity.type
_entity.pdbx_description
1 polymer ?
#
loop_
_entity_poly.entity_id
_entity_poly.type
_entity_poly.pdbx_seq_one_letter_code
_entity_poly.pdbx_strand_id
1 'polypeptide(L)'
;MVSLVLTDSSQLTSDSQHLGGVVPNEAMSELFVCGVGGRGGAAKKTHAFSPFDTGVQRFIAMRATGYDHFKPTPKSAGYGLGLVFIPIALYAWLLKSSRDKQEHKYRTGQVAYRDRRFKFI
;
A
#
# COMPACT_ATOMS: atom_id res chain seq x y z
N MET A 1 32.72 42.63 2.28
CA MET A 1 31.75 43.56 1.67
C MET A 1 30.67 42.71 1.02
N VAL A 2 29.38 42.73 1.37
CA VAL A 2 28.57 43.53 2.31
C VAL A 2 27.28 42.71 2.58
N SER A 3 26.91 42.67 3.85
CA SER A 3 25.58 42.58 4.50
C SER A 3 24.53 41.51 4.14
N LEU A 4 24.33 40.67 5.16
CA LEU A 4 23.07 40.21 5.75
C LEU A 4 21.95 41.27 5.70
N VAL A 5 20.75 40.89 5.26
CA VAL A 5 19.48 41.54 5.66
C VAL A 5 18.44 40.45 5.92
N LEU A 6 18.24 40.18 7.22
CA LEU A 6 17.02 39.58 7.75
C LEU A 6 15.87 40.57 7.51
N THR A 7 14.81 40.13 6.84
CA THR A 7 13.50 40.79 6.92
C THR A 7 12.45 39.75 7.28
N ASP A 8 12.34 39.57 8.60
CA ASP A 8 11.10 39.51 9.38
C ASP A 8 9.93 38.63 8.89
N SER A 9 9.79 37.45 9.52
CA SER A 9 8.66 36.53 9.36
C SER A 9 7.50 36.78 10.33
N SER A 10 7.50 37.89 11.08
CA SER A 10 6.52 38.11 12.16
C SER A 10 5.18 38.73 11.71
N GLN A 11 5.04 39.17 10.45
CA GLN A 11 3.87 39.97 10.03
C GLN A 11 2.67 39.18 9.48
N LEU A 12 2.76 37.87 9.25
CA LEU A 12 1.62 37.08 8.73
C LEU A 12 0.73 36.47 9.84
N THR A 13 1.09 36.63 11.11
CA THR A 13 0.36 36.03 12.24
C THR A 13 -0.63 36.98 12.93
N SER A 14 -0.64 38.27 12.55
CA SER A 14 -1.42 39.30 13.26
C SER A 14 -2.72 39.73 12.55
N ASP A 15 -2.97 39.30 11.30
CA ASP A 15 -4.15 39.75 10.52
C ASP A 15 -5.37 38.82 10.61
N SER A 16 -5.29 37.68 11.31
CA SER A 16 -6.44 36.76 11.46
C SER A 16 -7.29 37.00 12.72
N GLN A 17 -7.02 38.05 13.51
CA GLN A 17 -7.78 38.32 14.75
C GLN A 17 -8.79 39.48 14.67
N HIS A 18 -9.00 40.12 13.51
CA HIS A 18 -9.93 41.26 13.40
C HIS A 18 -11.13 41.08 12.45
N LEU A 19 -11.66 39.87 12.28
CA LEU A 19 -13.01 39.70 11.72
C LEU A 19 -13.85 38.73 12.56
N GLY A 20 -13.99 39.07 13.84
CA GLY A 20 -15.15 38.68 14.63
C GLY A 20 -16.33 39.54 14.19
N GLY A 21 -17.25 38.98 13.41
CA GLY A 21 -18.46 39.66 12.96
C GLY A 21 -19.35 38.77 12.12
N VAL A 22 -20.35 38.16 12.76
CA VAL A 22 -21.61 37.63 12.20
C VAL A 22 -21.52 37.01 10.80
N VAL A 23 -21.32 35.69 10.74
CA VAL A 23 -21.51 34.89 9.52
C VAL A 23 -22.81 34.07 9.68
N PRO A 24 -23.74 34.12 8.70
CA PRO A 24 -25.12 33.66 8.85
C PRO A 24 -25.26 32.15 9.06
N ASN A 25 -26.37 31.79 9.70
CA ASN A 25 -26.78 30.48 10.23
C ASN A 25 -27.07 29.37 9.19
N GLU A 26 -26.45 29.43 8.02
CA GLU A 26 -26.66 28.46 6.93
C GLU A 26 -25.46 27.50 6.76
N ALA A 27 -24.34 27.74 7.47
CA ALA A 27 -23.14 26.90 7.39
C ALA A 27 -23.05 25.78 8.45
N MET A 28 -24.07 25.62 9.29
CA MET A 28 -24.12 24.61 10.37
C MET A 28 -24.73 23.26 9.97
N SER A 29 -24.92 22.99 8.67
CA SER A 29 -25.44 21.68 8.19
C SER A 29 -24.41 20.78 7.49
N GLU A 30 -23.18 21.23 7.19
CA GLU A 30 -22.22 20.45 6.37
C GLU A 30 -20.93 20.02 7.09
N LEU A 31 -20.74 20.39 8.37
CA LEU A 31 -19.59 19.92 9.18
C LEU A 31 -19.97 18.87 10.24
N PHE A 32 -21.24 18.46 10.30
CA PHE A 32 -21.71 17.51 11.31
C PHE A 32 -22.88 16.62 10.83
N VAL A 33 -22.74 15.99 9.66
CA VAL A 33 -23.31 14.65 9.48
C VAL A 33 -22.27 13.69 10.09
N CYS A 34 -22.30 13.53 11.42
CA CYS A 34 -23.09 12.52 12.10
C CYS A 34 -22.54 11.11 11.82
N GLY A 35 -21.52 10.74 12.60
CA GLY A 35 -20.93 9.41 12.65
C GLY A 35 -20.42 9.06 14.04
N VAL A 36 -21.10 9.51 15.11
CA VAL A 36 -20.91 8.97 16.47
C VAL A 36 -22.28 8.76 17.10
N GLY A 37 -22.93 7.68 16.69
CA GLY A 37 -23.92 7.02 17.53
C GLY A 37 -23.22 6.03 18.45
N GLY A 38 -23.12 6.34 19.74
CA GLY A 38 -23.07 5.31 20.77
C GLY A 38 -21.94 5.38 21.81
N ARG A 39 -22.28 6.00 22.94
CA ARG A 39 -21.93 5.59 24.32
C ARG A 39 -20.50 5.82 24.81
N GLY A 40 -20.39 6.83 25.67
CA GLY A 40 -19.82 6.68 27.01
C GLY A 40 -18.30 6.73 27.13
N GLY A 41 -17.81 7.89 27.61
CA GLY A 41 -16.74 7.95 28.62
C GLY A 41 -15.31 7.64 28.17
N ALA A 42 -14.53 8.70 27.95
CA ALA A 42 -13.20 8.95 28.53
C ALA A 42 -12.50 10.02 27.69
N ALA A 43 -12.58 11.28 28.15
CA ALA A 43 -11.87 12.39 27.55
C ALA A 43 -10.35 12.18 27.71
N LYS A 44 -9.71 11.63 26.68
CA LYS A 44 -8.25 11.60 26.58
C LYS A 44 -7.80 12.97 26.10
N LYS A 45 -7.01 13.68 26.93
CA LYS A 45 -6.29 14.88 26.51
C LYS A 45 -5.28 14.47 25.44
N THR A 46 -5.45 14.97 24.23
CA THR A 46 -4.51 14.75 23.12
C THR A 46 -4.08 16.09 22.54
N HIS A 47 -2.80 16.15 22.20
CA HIS A 47 -2.16 17.32 21.61
C HIS A 47 -2.82 17.63 20.26
N ALA A 48 -3.29 18.86 20.12
CA ALA A 48 -4.14 19.30 19.01
C ALA A 48 -3.32 19.53 17.72
N PHE A 49 -3.97 19.17 16.61
CA PHE A 49 -3.61 19.37 15.21
C PHE A 49 -2.63 18.35 14.59
N SER A 50 -3.17 17.22 14.16
CA SER A 50 -2.66 16.48 13.00
C SER A 50 -3.37 17.02 11.77
N PRO A 51 -2.68 17.52 10.72
CA PRO A 51 -3.35 17.94 9.50
C PRO A 51 -3.96 16.71 8.81
N PHE A 52 -5.29 16.58 8.90
CA PHE A 52 -6.02 15.54 8.18
C PHE A 52 -6.27 16.02 6.75
N ASP A 53 -5.51 15.45 5.80
CA ASP A 53 -5.74 15.70 4.38
C ASP A 53 -6.89 14.82 3.87
N THR A 54 -7.90 15.47 3.30
CA THR A 54 -9.09 14.76 2.79
C THR A 54 -8.76 13.85 1.61
N GLY A 55 -7.75 14.18 0.80
CA GLY A 55 -7.29 13.37 -0.33
C GLY A 55 -6.66 12.06 0.13
N VAL A 56 -5.72 12.13 1.07
CA VAL A 56 -5.08 10.95 1.69
C VAL A 56 -6.11 10.09 2.40
N GLN A 57 -7.04 10.71 3.14
CA GLN A 57 -8.08 9.99 3.85
C GLN A 57 -9.01 9.22 2.90
N ARG A 58 -9.41 9.82 1.77
CA ARG A 58 -10.19 9.17 0.72
C ARG A 58 -9.41 8.04 0.03
N PHE A 59 -8.13 8.24 -0.27
CA PHE A 59 -7.29 7.21 -0.89
C PHE A 59 -7.17 5.97 -0.02
N ILE A 60 -6.94 6.14 1.28
CA ILE A 60 -6.85 5.04 2.24
C ILE A 60 -8.20 4.33 2.35
N ALA A 61 -9.31 5.08 2.45
CA ALA A 61 -10.65 4.51 2.48
C ALA A 61 -10.95 3.67 1.22
N MET A 62 -10.64 4.18 0.03
CA MET A 62 -10.83 3.45 -1.24
C MET A 62 -10.03 2.15 -1.30
N ARG A 63 -8.80 2.12 -0.78
CA ARG A 63 -7.99 0.88 -0.74
C ARG A 63 -8.54 -0.13 0.25
N ALA A 64 -9.06 0.33 1.39
CA ALA A 64 -9.66 -0.54 2.39
C ALA A 64 -10.94 -1.20 1.86
N THR A 65 -11.78 -0.47 1.12
CA THR A 65 -13.06 -0.96 0.56
C THR A 65 -12.93 -1.55 -0.85
N GLY A 66 -11.72 -1.92 -1.27
CA GLY A 66 -11.45 -2.43 -2.63
C GLY A 66 -12.15 -3.76 -2.93
N TYR A 67 -12.39 -4.58 -1.91
CA TYR A 67 -13.11 -5.84 -2.06
C TYR A 67 -14.61 -5.65 -2.32
N ASP A 68 -15.24 -4.71 -1.60
CA ASP A 68 -16.68 -4.43 -1.72
C ASP A 68 -17.07 -3.90 -3.11
N HIS A 69 -16.13 -3.24 -3.79
CA HIS A 69 -16.32 -2.66 -5.12
C HIS A 69 -15.73 -3.52 -6.25
N PHE A 70 -15.33 -4.77 -5.95
CA PHE A 70 -14.74 -5.66 -6.95
C PHE A 70 -15.78 -6.11 -7.99
N LYS A 71 -15.49 -5.84 -9.26
CA LYS A 71 -16.28 -6.37 -10.39
C LYS A 71 -15.52 -7.53 -11.02
N PRO A 72 -16.08 -8.75 -11.05
CA PRO A 72 -15.43 -9.89 -11.68
C PRO A 72 -15.37 -9.67 -13.20
N THR A 73 -14.20 -9.29 -13.69
CA THR A 73 -13.93 -9.13 -15.13
C THR A 73 -13.04 -10.28 -15.61
N PRO A 74 -13.17 -10.73 -16.87
CA PRO A 74 -12.34 -11.82 -17.40
C PRO A 74 -10.84 -11.46 -17.36
N LYS A 75 -10.50 -10.18 -17.52
CA LYS A 75 -9.12 -9.69 -17.38
C LYS A 75 -8.61 -9.87 -15.95
N SER A 76 -9.39 -9.47 -14.94
CA SER A 76 -9.01 -9.63 -13.52
C SER A 76 -8.82 -11.11 -13.13
N ALA A 77 -9.69 -12.00 -13.62
CA ALA A 77 -9.57 -13.44 -13.42
C ALA A 77 -8.31 -14.00 -14.09
N GLY A 78 -8.00 -13.55 -15.32
CA GLY A 78 -6.78 -13.93 -16.02
C GLY A 78 -5.50 -13.57 -15.26
N TYR A 79 -5.44 -12.37 -14.66
CA TYR A 79 -4.30 -11.97 -13.82
C TYR A 79 -4.20 -12.82 -12.55
N GLY A 80 -5.32 -13.08 -11.86
CA GLY A 80 -5.34 -13.92 -10.66
C GLY A 80 -4.89 -15.36 -10.92
N LEU A 81 -5.44 -15.99 -11.96
CA LEU A 81 -5.08 -17.36 -12.35
C LEU A 81 -3.64 -17.42 -12.88
N GLY A 82 -3.23 -16.46 -13.71
CA GLY A 82 -1.86 -16.37 -14.21
C GLY A 82 -0.85 -16.30 -13.08
N LEU A 83 -1.09 -15.47 -12.05
CA LEU A 83 -0.19 -15.33 -10.91
C LEU A 83 0.03 -16.65 -10.16
N VAL A 84 -0.96 -17.54 -10.14
CA VAL A 84 -0.87 -18.85 -9.47
C VAL A 84 -0.26 -19.91 -10.40
N PHE A 85 -0.72 -20.01 -11.64
CA PHE A 85 -0.30 -21.07 -12.56
C PHE A 85 1.11 -20.87 -13.14
N ILE A 86 1.52 -19.62 -13.38
CA ILE A 86 2.84 -19.31 -13.94
C ILE A 86 3.99 -19.88 -13.08
N PRO A 87 4.08 -19.62 -11.76
CA PRO A 87 5.18 -20.14 -10.96
C PRO A 87 5.16 -21.67 -10.87
N ILE A 88 3.97 -22.29 -10.84
CA ILE A 88 3.83 -23.76 -10.79
C ILE A 88 4.35 -24.38 -12.09
N ALA A 89 3.90 -23.88 -13.24
CA ALA A 89 4.31 -24.38 -14.55
C ALA A 89 5.82 -24.16 -14.79
N LEU A 90 6.33 -22.98 -14.42
CA LEU A 90 7.75 -22.66 -14.53
C LEU A 90 8.60 -23.60 -13.67
N TYR A 91 8.21 -23.81 -12.41
CA TYR A 91 8.93 -24.69 -11.50
C TYR A 91 8.94 -26.14 -12.00
N ALA A 92 7.79 -26.65 -12.47
CA ALA A 92 7.68 -27.98 -13.04
C ALA A 92 8.60 -28.15 -14.27
N TRP A 93 8.63 -27.15 -15.16
CA TRP A 93 9.48 -27.17 -16.34
C TRP A 93 10.98 -27.14 -16.00
N LEU A 94 11.39 -26.29 -15.06
CA LEU A 94 12.78 -26.21 -14.59
C LEU A 94 13.23 -27.52 -13.96
N LEU A 95 12.37 -28.14 -13.15
CA LEU A 95 12.67 -29.43 -12.51
C LEU A 95 12.81 -30.54 -13.56
N LYS A 96 11.89 -30.60 -14.54
CA LYS A 96 11.94 -31.58 -15.63
C LYS A 96 13.20 -31.42 -16.47
N SER A 97 13.51 -30.20 -16.91
CA SER A 97 14.72 -29.90 -17.70
C SER A 97 16.00 -30.27 -16.96
N SER A 98 16.05 -29.98 -15.65
CA SER A 98 17.21 -30.35 -14.82
C SER A 98 17.40 -31.86 -14.73
N ARG A 99 16.32 -32.64 -14.57
CA ARG A 99 16.39 -34.11 -14.53
C ARG A 99 16.86 -34.69 -15.86
N ASP A 100 16.29 -34.24 -16.97
CA ASP A 100 16.62 -34.76 -18.30
C ASP A 100 18.09 -34.48 -18.66
N LYS A 101 18.62 -33.30 -18.29
CA LYS A 101 20.05 -32.96 -18.44
C LYS A 101 20.96 -33.87 -17.65
N GLN A 102 20.58 -34.25 -16.42
CA GLN A 102 21.40 -35.15 -15.60
C GLN A 102 21.34 -36.58 -16.13
N GLU A 103 20.16 -37.04 -16.54
CA GLU A 103 20.00 -38.36 -17.14
C GLU A 103 20.80 -38.50 -18.44
N HIS A 104 20.81 -37.47 -19.28
CA HIS A 104 21.63 -37.45 -20.49
C HIS A 104 23.13 -37.58 -20.19
N LYS A 105 23.63 -36.92 -19.15
CA LYS A 105 25.03 -37.03 -18.71
C LYS A 105 25.38 -38.43 -18.22
N TYR A 106 24.43 -39.12 -17.60
CA TYR A 106 24.61 -40.52 -17.18
C TYR A 106 24.61 -41.49 -18.35
N ARG A 107 23.76 -41.28 -19.37
CA ARG A 107 23.69 -42.13 -20.57
C ARG A 107 24.91 -41.98 -21.49
N THR A 108 25.45 -40.76 -21.60
CA THR A 108 26.64 -40.47 -22.41
C THR A 108 27.96 -40.86 -21.73
N GLY A 109 27.91 -41.23 -20.45
CA GLY A 109 29.11 -41.58 -19.68
C GLY A 109 29.99 -40.38 -19.30
N GLN A 110 29.50 -39.15 -19.48
CA GLN A 110 30.23 -37.92 -19.11
C GLN A 110 30.51 -37.82 -17.61
N VAL A 111 29.71 -38.48 -16.76
CA VAL A 111 29.90 -38.50 -15.31
C VAL A 111 30.44 -39.87 -14.89
N ALA A 112 31.65 -39.86 -14.34
CA ALA A 112 32.29 -41.05 -13.79
C ALA A 112 31.41 -41.66 -12.68
N TYR A 113 31.43 -42.98 -12.56
CA TYR A 113 30.58 -43.72 -11.62
C TYR A 113 30.76 -43.28 -10.16
N ARG A 114 31.96 -42.80 -9.79
CA ARG A 114 32.29 -42.27 -8.47
C ARG A 114 31.58 -40.95 -8.12
N ASP A 115 31.25 -40.13 -9.12
CA ASP A 115 30.76 -38.75 -8.94
C ASP A 115 29.21 -38.67 -8.96
N ARG A 116 28.53 -39.82 -8.83
CA ARG A 116 27.06 -39.91 -8.83
C ARG A 116 26.50 -39.61 -7.44
N ARG A 117 25.52 -38.69 -7.36
CA ARG A 117 24.96 -38.14 -6.11
C ARG A 117 24.26 -39.18 -5.21
N PHE A 118 23.77 -40.29 -5.75
CA PHE A 118 23.07 -41.35 -5.01
C PHE A 118 23.75 -42.70 -5.25
N LYS A 119 24.87 -42.94 -4.56
CA LYS A 119 25.71 -44.13 -4.78
C LYS A 119 25.36 -45.31 -3.86
N PHE A 120 24.96 -45.04 -2.61
CA PHE A 120 24.85 -46.03 -1.52
C PHE A 120 23.63 -45.81 -0.61
N ILE A 121 22.55 -45.26 -1.17
CA ILE A 121 21.25 -45.15 -0.52
C ILE A 121 20.24 -45.96 -1.30
#